data_AF-M0F599-F1
#
_entry.id   AF-M0F599-F1
#
_cell.length_a   1.000
_cell.length_b   1.000
_cell.length_c   1.000
_cell.angle_alpha   90.00
_cell.angle_beta   90.00
_cell.angle_gamma   90.00
#
_symmetry.space_group_name_H-M   'P 1'
#
loop_
_entity.id
_entity.type
_entity.pdbx_description
1 polymer ?
#
loop_
_entity_poly.entity_id
_entity_poly.type
_entity_poly.pdbx_seq_one_letter_code
_entity_poly.pdbx_strand_id
1 'polypeptide(L)'
;MATKTIGVREEVYERLRARKRDDESFTDLIDRLIDESEGDWREGFGSLSSEEAESLREAAAASRGRLNESAVDRQTAAVDRLAAADDDGRLADDADADDDSDADPGGDTADADDTDDAGGDAGGPP
;
A
#
# COMPACT_ATOMS: atom_id res chain seq x y z
N MET A 1 39.44 33.30 -21.96
CA MET A 1 38.04 33.55 -21.57
C MET A 1 38.03 34.59 -20.47
N ALA A 2 37.01 35.45 -20.40
CA ALA A 2 36.86 36.36 -19.28
C ALA A 2 36.43 35.56 -18.04
N THR A 3 37.22 35.61 -16.97
CA THR A 3 36.87 34.97 -15.70
C THR A 3 36.09 35.94 -14.83
N LYS A 4 35.01 35.47 -14.19
CA LYS A 4 34.28 36.24 -13.18
C LYS A 4 34.34 35.54 -11.85
N THR A 5 34.53 36.31 -10.78
CA THR A 5 34.51 35.80 -9.41
C THR A 5 33.07 35.80 -8.90
N ILE A 6 32.59 34.65 -8.45
CA ILE A 6 31.27 34.49 -7.83
C ILE A 6 31.49 34.10 -6.37
N GLY A 7 30.86 34.83 -5.45
CA GLY A 7 30.82 34.44 -4.05
C GLY A 7 29.79 33.33 -3.84
N VAL A 8 30.18 32.26 -3.19
CA VAL A 8 29.29 31.17 -2.77
C VAL A 8 29.31 31.05 -1.25
N ARG A 9 28.21 30.56 -0.67
CA ARG A 9 28.19 30.22 0.76
C ARG A 9 29.15 29.05 1.00
N GLU A 10 29.81 29.05 2.16
CA GLU A 10 30.75 28.01 2.56
C GLU A 10 30.13 26.60 2.46
N GLU A 11 28.89 26.45 2.95
CA GLU A 11 28.13 25.20 2.87
C GLU A 11 27.90 24.72 1.42
N VAL A 12 27.81 25.64 0.46
CA VAL A 12 27.64 25.32 -0.95
C VAL A 12 28.98 24.95 -1.57
N TYR A 13 30.04 25.67 -1.21
CA TYR A 13 31.39 25.36 -1.65
C TYR A 13 31.80 23.94 -1.24
N GLU A 14 31.59 23.57 0.02
CA GLU A 14 31.91 22.22 0.53
C GLU A 14 31.09 21.13 -0.17
N ARG A 15 29.81 21.37 -0.44
CA ARG A 15 28.96 20.43 -1.21
C ARG A 15 29.45 20.24 -2.65
N LEU A 16 29.86 21.32 -3.31
CA LEU A 16 30.42 21.26 -4.65
C LEU A 16 31.76 20.51 -4.63
N ARG A 17 32.62 20.82 -3.65
CA ARG A 17 33.91 20.17 -3.44
C ARG A 17 33.78 18.67 -3.19
N ALA A 18 32.81 18.23 -2.39
CA ALA A 18 32.55 16.82 -2.14
C ALA A 18 32.05 16.06 -3.37
N ARG A 19 31.43 16.75 -4.33
CA ARG A 19 30.94 16.18 -5.59
C ARG A 19 31.95 16.26 -6.73
N LYS A 20 33.07 16.96 -6.51
CA LYS A 20 34.16 17.15 -7.45
C LYS A 20 34.91 15.83 -7.66
N ARG A 21 35.15 15.44 -8.91
CA ARG A 21 36.02 14.32 -9.28
C ARG A 21 37.51 14.71 -9.16
N ASP A 22 38.38 13.73 -9.02
CA ASP A 22 39.82 13.98 -8.80
C ASP A 22 40.49 14.69 -10.00
N ASP A 23 40.05 14.37 -11.23
CA ASP A 23 40.62 14.89 -12.48
C ASP A 23 39.90 16.14 -13.05
N GLU A 24 38.88 16.69 -12.39
CA GLU A 24 38.10 17.83 -12.91
C GLU A 24 38.44 19.16 -12.21
N SER A 25 38.35 20.29 -12.91
CA SER A 25 38.43 21.62 -12.27
C SER A 25 37.07 22.04 -11.70
N PHE A 26 37.06 23.09 -10.87
CA PHE A 26 35.82 23.62 -10.32
C PHE A 26 34.92 24.22 -11.42
N THR A 27 35.51 24.78 -12.48
CA THR A 27 34.77 25.25 -13.65
C THR A 27 34.14 24.08 -14.39
N ASP A 28 34.88 22.98 -14.60
CA ASP A 28 34.36 21.78 -15.28
C ASP A 28 33.21 21.13 -14.51
N LEU A 29 33.29 21.14 -13.17
CA LEU A 29 32.18 20.69 -12.31
C LEU A 29 30.93 21.55 -12.53
N ILE A 30 31.07 22.88 -12.58
CA ILE A 30 29.94 23.79 -12.75
C ILE A 30 29.36 23.65 -14.15
N ASP A 31 30.18 23.59 -15.20
CA ASP A 31 29.74 23.35 -16.57
C ASP A 31 28.98 22.02 -16.68
N ARG A 32 29.53 20.94 -16.11
CA ARG A 32 28.86 19.64 -16.05
C ARG A 32 27.51 19.70 -15.32
N LEU A 33 27.45 20.37 -14.17
CA LEU A 33 26.20 20.48 -13.41
C LEU A 33 25.16 21.31 -14.17
N ILE A 34 25.58 22.34 -14.90
CA ILE A 34 24.69 23.16 -15.73
C ILE A 34 24.19 22.30 -16.89
N ASP A 35 25.07 21.66 -17.67
CA ASP A 35 24.71 20.78 -18.79
C ASP A 35 23.81 19.61 -18.36
N GLU A 36 24.09 18.98 -17.21
CA GLU A 36 23.25 17.91 -16.64
C GLU A 36 21.87 18.44 -16.17
N SER A 37 21.80 19.72 -15.77
CA SER A 37 20.57 20.37 -15.30
C SER A 37 19.76 21.03 -16.42
N GLU A 38 20.35 21.22 -17.61
CA GLU A 38 19.65 21.63 -18.84
C GLU A 38 18.75 20.53 -19.40
N GLY A 39 18.84 19.30 -18.89
CA GLY A 39 17.75 18.33 -19.00
C GLY A 39 16.54 18.83 -18.21
N ASP A 40 15.80 19.80 -18.75
CA ASP A 40 14.53 20.23 -18.18
C ASP A 40 13.61 19.01 -18.25
N TRP A 41 13.45 18.34 -17.13
CA TRP A 41 12.52 17.23 -17.00
C TRP A 41 11.10 17.64 -17.44
N ARG A 42 10.80 18.95 -17.47
CA ARG A 42 9.56 19.50 -18.07
C ARG A 42 9.53 19.42 -19.59
N GLU A 43 10.66 19.54 -20.29
CA GLU A 43 10.74 19.28 -21.74
C GLU A 43 10.51 17.80 -22.06
N GLY A 44 10.75 16.90 -21.10
CA GLY A 44 10.42 15.48 -21.22
C GLY A 44 8.91 15.18 -21.19
N PHE A 45 8.07 16.09 -20.68
CA PHE A 45 6.63 15.88 -20.63
C PHE A 45 5.98 16.18 -21.98
N GLY A 46 5.49 15.12 -22.65
CA GLY A 46 4.81 15.24 -23.95
C GLY A 46 5.75 15.19 -25.16
N SER A 47 7.03 14.85 -24.97
CA SER A 47 8.00 14.61 -26.05
C SER A 47 7.82 13.26 -26.76
N LEU A 48 7.10 12.32 -26.15
CA LEU A 48 6.78 11.04 -26.75
C LEU A 48 5.76 11.22 -27.87
N SER A 49 5.99 10.53 -29.00
CA SER A 49 4.96 10.37 -30.01
C SER A 49 3.74 9.64 -29.45
N SER A 50 2.60 9.74 -30.14
CA SER A 50 1.39 9.02 -29.76
C SER A 50 1.60 7.51 -29.65
N GLU A 51 2.43 6.93 -30.53
CA GLU A 51 2.74 5.50 -30.55
C GLU A 51 3.60 5.10 -29.35
N GLU A 52 4.64 5.87 -29.05
CA GLU A 52 5.50 5.64 -27.87
C GLU A 52 4.73 5.82 -26.56
N ALA A 53 3.85 6.83 -26.49
CA ALA A 53 2.99 7.07 -25.35
C ALA A 53 1.98 5.93 -25.13
N GLU A 54 1.42 5.36 -26.21
CA GLU A 54 0.53 4.21 -26.12
C GLU A 54 1.28 2.95 -25.67
N SER A 55 2.46 2.69 -26.25
CA SER A 55 3.32 1.57 -25.82
C SER A 55 3.68 1.66 -24.34
N LEU A 56 4.05 2.85 -23.86
CA LEU A 56 4.33 3.09 -22.45
C LEU A 56 3.09 2.86 -21.57
N ARG A 57 1.92 3.30 -22.03
CA ARG A 57 0.64 3.11 -21.33
C ARG A 57 0.31 1.62 -21.18
N GLU A 58 0.48 0.84 -22.25
CA GLU A 58 0.27 -0.60 -22.23
C GLU A 58 1.23 -1.30 -21.27
N ALA A 59 2.52 -0.98 -21.34
CA ALA A 59 3.53 -1.54 -20.44
C ALA A 59 3.24 -1.23 -18.97
N ALA A 60 2.82 0.01 -18.67
CA ALA A 60 2.43 0.43 -17.33
C ALA A 60 1.18 -0.31 -16.83
N ALA A 61 0.17 -0.48 -17.68
CA ALA A 61 -1.05 -1.22 -17.36
C ALA A 61 -0.74 -2.69 -17.07
N ALA A 62 0.07 -3.35 -17.91
CA ALA A 62 0.52 -4.71 -17.71
C ALA A 62 1.31 -4.87 -16.40
N SER A 63 2.19 -3.92 -16.09
CA SER A 63 2.94 -3.92 -14.83
C SER A 63 2.02 -3.81 -13.61
N ARG A 64 1.03 -2.92 -13.65
CA ARG A 64 0.03 -2.79 -12.57
C ARG A 64 -0.81 -4.05 -12.42
N GLY A 65 -1.22 -4.67 -13.53
CA GLY A 65 -1.96 -5.94 -13.52
C GLY A 65 -1.21 -7.03 -12.78
N ARG A 66 0.07 -7.27 -13.13
CA ARG A 66 0.91 -8.28 -12.44
C ARG A 66 1.09 -7.99 -10.95
N LEU A 67 1.28 -6.71 -10.59
CA LEU A 67 1.42 -6.33 -9.19
C LEU A 67 0.14 -6.60 -8.40
N ASN A 68 -1.03 -6.24 -8.96
CA ASN A 68 -2.32 -6.48 -8.34
C ASN A 68 -2.60 -7.98 -8.17
N GLU A 69 -2.37 -8.77 -9.21
CA GLU A 69 -2.48 -10.24 -9.16
C GLU A 69 -1.62 -10.82 -8.03
N SER A 70 -0.33 -10.43 -7.99
CA SER A 70 0.56 -10.89 -6.91
C SER A 70 0.12 -10.44 -5.51
N ALA A 71 -0.58 -9.30 -5.40
CA ALA A 71 -1.10 -8.82 -4.13
C ALA A 71 -2.31 -9.65 -3.69
N VAL A 72 -3.21 -9.96 -4.62
CA VAL A 72 -4.38 -10.83 -4.40
C VAL A 72 -3.92 -12.23 -4.01
N ASP A 73 -2.96 -12.83 -4.72
CA ASP A 73 -2.44 -14.17 -4.40
C ASP A 73 -1.88 -14.24 -2.97
N ARG A 74 -1.11 -13.22 -2.55
CA ARG A 74 -0.59 -13.12 -1.19
C ARG A 74 -1.69 -12.93 -0.16
N GLN A 75 -2.73 -12.15 -0.48
CA GLN A 75 -3.88 -11.94 0.38
C GLN A 75 -4.64 -13.26 0.59
N THR A 76 -4.98 -13.97 -0.49
CA THR A 76 -5.66 -15.26 -0.44
C THR A 76 -4.85 -16.26 0.39
N ALA A 77 -3.55 -16.40 0.10
CA ALA A 77 -2.68 -17.31 0.86
C ALA A 77 -2.56 -16.93 2.35
N ALA A 78 -2.70 -15.65 2.72
CA ALA A 78 -2.73 -15.22 4.11
C ALA A 78 -4.06 -15.57 4.79
N VAL A 79 -5.19 -15.38 4.10
CA VAL A 79 -6.52 -15.76 4.59
C VAL A 79 -6.61 -17.27 4.79
N ASP A 80 -6.15 -18.07 3.82
CA ASP A 80 -6.17 -19.54 3.91
C ASP A 80 -5.34 -20.03 5.10
N ARG A 81 -4.16 -19.42 5.35
CA ARG A 81 -3.33 -19.74 6.53
C ARG A 81 -4.02 -19.38 7.84
N LEU A 82 -4.79 -18.30 7.88
CA LEU A 82 -5.55 -17.91 9.06
C LEU A 82 -6.69 -18.88 9.33
N ALA A 83 -7.45 -19.25 8.29
CA ALA A 83 -8.54 -20.21 8.40
C ALA A 83 -8.05 -21.58 8.88
N ALA A 84 -6.91 -22.05 8.36
CA ALA A 84 -6.32 -23.31 8.82
C ALA A 84 -5.87 -23.27 10.29
N ALA A 85 -5.42 -22.12 10.79
CA ALA A 85 -5.01 -21.96 12.19
C ALA A 85 -6.21 -21.95 13.16
N ASP A 86 -7.39 -21.50 12.71
CA ASP A 86 -8.62 -21.53 13.52
C ASP A 86 -9.22 -22.94 13.63
N ASP A 87 -9.05 -23.81 12.62
CA ASP A 87 -9.53 -25.20 12.66
C ASP A 87 -8.70 -26.08 13.62
N ASP A 88 -7.39 -25.87 13.73
CA ASP A 88 -6.52 -26.60 14.68
C ASP A 88 -6.86 -26.30 16.16
N GLY A 89 -7.53 -25.17 16.44
CA GLY A 89 -7.95 -24.78 17.79
C GLY A 89 -9.28 -25.38 18.26
N ARG A 90 -10.07 -25.96 17.36
CA ARG A 90 -11.41 -26.52 17.70
C ARG A 90 -11.40 -28.01 18.07
N LEU A 91 -10.30 -28.73 17.86
CA LEU A 91 -10.22 -30.17 18.18
C LEU A 91 -9.83 -30.47 19.64
N ALA A 92 -9.76 -29.45 20.51
CA ALA A 92 -9.28 -29.58 21.89
C ALA A 92 -10.33 -29.29 22.99
N ASP A 93 -11.59 -28.96 22.64
CA ASP A 93 -12.61 -28.57 23.65
C ASP A 93 -13.76 -29.59 23.82
N ASP A 94 -13.77 -30.70 23.07
CA ASP A 94 -14.90 -31.66 23.07
C ASP A 94 -14.69 -32.91 23.94
N ALA A 95 -13.66 -32.94 24.79
CA ALA A 95 -13.34 -34.11 25.61
C ALA A 95 -13.33 -33.76 27.10
N ASP A 96 -14.49 -33.44 27.68
CA ASP A 96 -14.84 -33.73 29.07
C ASP A 96 -16.29 -33.27 29.36
N ALA A 97 -17.27 -34.14 29.06
CA ALA A 97 -18.61 -34.05 29.63
C ALA A 97 -19.23 -35.44 29.77
N ASP A 98 -18.49 -36.35 30.43
CA ASP A 98 -19.08 -37.50 31.11
C ASP A 98 -19.24 -37.12 32.60
N ASP A 99 -20.37 -36.54 32.96
CA ASP A 99 -20.86 -36.58 34.35
C ASP A 99 -22.33 -37.01 34.34
N ASP A 100 -22.50 -38.32 34.50
CA ASP A 100 -23.76 -38.98 34.80
C ASP A 100 -24.38 -38.39 36.10
N SER A 101 -25.57 -37.81 36.00
CA SER A 101 -26.52 -37.84 37.12
C SER A 101 -27.98 -37.78 36.64
N ASP A 102 -28.55 -38.98 36.56
CA ASP A 102 -29.88 -39.39 37.00
C ASP A 102 -31.05 -38.36 36.99
N ALA A 103 -31.98 -38.63 36.06
CA ALA A 103 -33.44 -38.64 36.19
C ALA A 103 -34.17 -37.77 37.24
N ASP A 104 -35.04 -36.87 36.75
CA ASP A 104 -36.45 -36.76 37.22
C ASP A 104 -37.35 -36.10 36.15
N PRO A 105 -38.43 -36.74 35.66
CA PRO A 105 -39.40 -36.09 34.78
C PRO A 105 -40.65 -35.68 35.57
N GLY A 106 -40.77 -34.39 35.92
CA GLY A 106 -42.01 -33.87 36.49
C GLY A 106 -42.05 -32.35 36.57
N GLY A 107 -43.00 -31.72 35.88
CA GLY A 107 -43.33 -30.32 36.13
C GLY A 107 -43.90 -29.56 34.94
N ASP A 108 -45.12 -29.90 34.55
CA ASP A 108 -46.03 -29.03 33.81
C ASP A 108 -46.20 -27.66 34.50
N THR A 109 -46.09 -26.55 33.76
CA THR A 109 -47.15 -25.53 33.65
C THR A 109 -46.80 -24.55 32.54
N ALA A 110 -47.73 -24.42 31.60
CA ALA A 110 -47.84 -23.33 30.65
C ALA A 110 -47.98 -21.97 31.35
N ASP A 111 -47.42 -20.92 30.75
CA ASP A 111 -48.13 -19.64 30.69
C ASP A 111 -47.78 -18.92 29.39
N ALA A 112 -48.79 -18.26 28.86
CA ALA A 112 -48.84 -17.62 27.56
C ALA A 112 -48.64 -16.10 27.71
N ASP A 113 -48.72 -15.41 26.56
CA ASP A 113 -48.72 -13.95 26.42
C ASP A 113 -47.34 -13.28 26.68
N ASP A 114 -46.91 -12.25 25.98
CA ASP A 114 -47.65 -11.22 25.28
C ASP A 114 -46.77 -10.59 24.17
N THR A 115 -47.48 -9.88 23.32
CA THR A 115 -47.22 -9.28 22.02
C THR A 115 -46.18 -8.15 21.93
N ASP A 116 -45.73 -7.94 20.68
CA ASP A 116 -45.35 -6.69 20.01
C ASP A 116 -44.74 -5.51 20.81
N ASP A 117 -43.50 -5.12 20.46
CA ASP A 117 -43.14 -3.70 20.44
C ASP A 117 -42.23 -3.35 19.26
N ALA A 118 -42.48 -2.18 18.69
CA ALA A 118 -42.37 -1.89 17.27
C ALA A 118 -40.98 -1.46 16.78
N GLY A 119 -40.72 -1.80 15.51
CA GLY A 119 -39.58 -1.34 14.73
C GLY A 119 -39.59 0.18 14.51
N GLY A 120 -38.40 0.77 14.67
CA GLY A 120 -38.16 2.20 14.60
C GLY A 120 -38.47 2.85 13.25
N ASP A 121 -39.07 4.03 13.37
CA ASP A 121 -39.33 5.04 12.35
C ASP A 121 -38.03 5.45 11.62
N ALA A 122 -37.92 5.09 10.34
CA ALA A 122 -36.87 5.57 9.45
C ALA A 122 -37.39 6.80 8.70
N GLY A 123 -36.84 7.97 9.04
CA GLY A 123 -37.09 9.23 8.36
C GLY A 123 -36.72 9.20 6.87
N GLY A 124 -37.74 9.40 6.04
CA GLY A 124 -37.86 10.31 4.88
C GLY A 124 -36.75 10.43 3.80
N PRO A 125 -37.16 10.30 2.51
CA PRO A 125 -36.62 11.06 1.38
C PRO A 125 -37.72 11.93 0.71
N PRO A 126 -37.47 12.73 -0.35
CA PRO A 126 -36.20 13.02 -1.06
C PRO A 126 -35.65 14.45 -0.87
#